data_AF-A0A820RDX4-F1
#
_entry.id   AF-A0A820RDX4-F1
#
_cell.length_a   1.000
_cell.length_b   1.000
_cell.length_c   1.000
_cell.angle_alpha   90.00
_cell.angle_beta   90.00
_cell.angle_gamma   90.00
#
_symmetry.space_group_name_H-M   'P 1'
#
loop_
_entity.id
_entity.type
_entity.pdbx_description
1 polymer ?
#
loop_
_entity_poly.entity_id
_entity_poly.type
_entity_poly.pdbx_seq_one_letter_code
_entity_poly.pdbx_strand_id
1 'polypeptide(L)'
;DQRMSPLTIGVSDQIPIAVAFQETIHVMMSGDDQTKWKIRILGDMLVSFPAAILNLLVNPSPILNILEFRLQNLNKVENIIANPQLIALNQSGEESSDGPTYSFNMSALSNILRNLQEKNRSLPFFNFGILKYEVKHTGVLNIPIQVSSQWTRTFDTISVNINYRFNSSALPESIRLVNDIVTFYTVITDGQQINQSVPMAEWSSNEHKLLWKVPYIFDGSGTLAATIMNRSSNEHKLLWKVPYIFDGSGTLAATIMTSQSTTDGSDSDQQQKPLSASSIVHVQFLAENALFSSINFEFACRGYRVSLLKKKICSGKYQSEPDQSEPLQFFKRPSLDQNRMPLSTSLVA
;
A
#
# COMPACT_ATOMS: atom_id res chain seq x y z
N ASP A 1 -6.30 -48.58 42.33
CA ASP A 1 -6.33 -47.22 42.91
C ASP A 1 -5.51 -46.28 42.06
N GLN A 2 -6.09 -45.50 41.12
CA GLN A 2 -6.89 -44.28 41.35
C GLN A 2 -6.14 -43.33 42.31
N ARG A 3 -5.69 -42.12 41.97
CA ARG A 3 -6.09 -41.16 40.93
C ARG A 3 -4.91 -40.24 40.61
N MET A 4 -4.66 -39.97 39.33
CA MET A 4 -4.07 -38.68 38.94
C MET A 4 -5.18 -37.63 39.07
N SER A 5 -4.96 -36.64 39.92
CA SER A 5 -5.90 -35.54 40.14
C SER A 5 -6.14 -34.75 38.86
N PRO A 6 -7.39 -34.36 38.56
CA PRO A 6 -7.69 -33.52 37.40
C PRO A 6 -7.08 -32.13 37.60
N LEU A 7 -6.54 -31.58 36.51
CA LEU A 7 -6.08 -30.20 36.37
C LEU A 7 -7.07 -29.26 37.06
N THR A 8 -6.65 -28.68 38.18
CA THR A 8 -7.35 -27.60 38.84
C THR A 8 -7.34 -26.41 37.89
N ILE A 9 -8.50 -26.09 37.30
CA ILE A 9 -8.73 -24.84 36.58
C ILE A 9 -8.59 -23.72 37.62
N GLY A 10 -7.37 -23.23 37.80
CA GLY A 10 -7.12 -22.01 38.53
C GLY A 10 -7.35 -20.80 37.61
N VAL A 11 -8.19 -19.87 38.07
CA VAL A 11 -8.14 -18.43 37.73
C VAL A 11 -8.75 -17.97 36.38
N SER A 12 -10.06 -18.15 36.25
CA SER A 12 -11.08 -17.14 35.90
C SER A 12 -12.33 -17.88 35.41
N ASP A 13 -13.49 -17.66 36.03
CA ASP A 13 -14.79 -18.25 35.64
C ASP A 13 -15.30 -17.75 34.26
N GLN A 14 -14.42 -17.16 33.45
CA GLN A 14 -14.70 -16.45 32.22
C GLN A 14 -13.88 -17.03 31.07
N ILE A 15 -14.56 -17.25 29.95
CA ILE A 15 -14.00 -17.79 28.71
C ILE A 15 -13.12 -16.71 28.04
N PRO A 16 -11.82 -16.97 27.82
CA PRO A 16 -10.92 -16.02 27.17
C PRO A 16 -11.13 -15.98 25.65
N ILE A 17 -11.40 -14.80 25.12
CA ILE A 17 -11.54 -14.54 23.68
C ILE A 17 -10.60 -13.41 23.27
N ALA A 18 -9.87 -13.60 22.17
CA ALA A 18 -9.02 -12.55 21.62
C ALA A 18 -9.77 -11.80 20.51
N VAL A 19 -9.52 -10.50 20.41
CA VAL A 19 -10.13 -9.59 19.44
C VAL A 19 -9.02 -8.82 18.75
N ALA A 20 -9.14 -8.62 17.44
CA ALA A 20 -8.20 -7.82 16.67
C ALA A 20 -8.93 -6.85 15.75
N PHE A 21 -8.52 -5.59 15.79
CA PHE A 21 -8.89 -4.57 14.82
C PHE A 21 -7.70 -4.27 13.92
N GLN A 22 -7.96 -4.21 12.61
CA GLN A 22 -6.99 -3.79 11.60
C GLN A 22 -7.59 -2.70 10.74
N GLU A 23 -6.93 -1.54 10.68
CA GLU A 23 -7.29 -0.47 9.76
C GLU A 23 -6.25 -0.33 8.66
N THR A 24 -6.69 -0.37 7.42
CA THR A 24 -5.86 -0.29 6.22
C THR A 24 -6.11 1.06 5.56
N ILE A 25 -5.08 1.89 5.47
CA ILE A 25 -5.16 3.18 4.77
C ILE A 25 -4.66 3.03 3.33
N HIS A 26 -5.51 3.44 2.39
CA HIS A 26 -5.21 3.55 0.98
C HIS A 26 -5.07 5.04 0.63
N VAL A 27 -3.97 5.40 0.00
CA VAL A 27 -3.69 6.77 -0.43
C VAL A 27 -3.17 6.73 -1.86
N MET A 28 -3.73 7.56 -2.72
CA MET A 28 -3.21 7.85 -4.05
C MET A 28 -2.91 9.35 -4.10
N MET A 29 -1.63 9.70 -4.10
CA MET A 29 -1.13 11.06 -4.26
C MET A 29 -0.82 11.26 -5.75
N SER A 30 -1.48 12.19 -6.42
CA SER A 30 -1.24 12.47 -7.85
C SER A 30 -0.59 13.84 -7.99
N GLY A 31 0.75 13.87 -8.07
CA GLY A 31 1.53 15.10 -8.09
C GLY A 31 1.32 15.97 -6.84
N ASP A 32 1.62 17.26 -6.98
CA ASP A 32 1.52 18.24 -5.88
C ASP A 32 0.08 18.79 -5.68
N ASP A 33 -0.83 18.48 -6.60
CA ASP A 33 -2.23 18.88 -6.54
C ASP A 33 -3.03 18.03 -5.55
N GLN A 34 -3.08 18.52 -4.32
CA GLN A 34 -3.80 17.93 -3.20
C GLN A 34 -5.29 17.67 -3.47
N THR A 35 -5.93 18.36 -4.42
CA THR A 35 -7.35 18.13 -4.75
C THR A 35 -7.59 16.80 -5.48
N LYS A 36 -6.54 16.26 -6.11
CA LYS A 36 -6.59 14.98 -6.84
C LYS A 36 -6.30 13.79 -5.95
N TRP A 37 -5.83 14.02 -4.73
CA TRP A 37 -5.47 12.95 -3.82
C TRP A 37 -6.70 12.20 -3.35
N LYS A 38 -6.63 10.86 -3.39
CA LYS A 38 -7.72 9.98 -2.95
C LYS A 38 -7.29 9.20 -1.73
N ILE A 39 -8.10 9.27 -0.68
CA ILE A 39 -7.82 8.58 0.58
C ILE A 39 -9.03 7.75 0.96
N ARG A 40 -8.79 6.50 1.38
CA ARG A 40 -9.81 5.60 1.91
C ARG A 40 -9.23 4.75 3.03
N ILE A 41 -9.90 4.71 4.17
CA ILE A 41 -9.50 3.87 5.30
C ILE A 41 -10.56 2.80 5.51
N LEU A 42 -10.13 1.54 5.52
CA LEU A 42 -10.97 0.37 5.70
C LEU A 42 -10.59 -0.35 7.00
N GLY A 43 -11.57 -0.71 7.81
CA GLY A 43 -11.39 -1.44 9.04
C GLY A 43 -11.95 -2.86 8.98
N ASP A 44 -11.23 -3.81 9.57
CA ASP A 44 -11.68 -5.18 9.79
C ASP A 44 -11.62 -5.50 11.28
N MET A 45 -12.66 -6.17 11.79
CA MET A 45 -12.70 -6.73 13.14
C MET A 45 -12.70 -8.26 13.06
N LEU A 46 -11.75 -8.87 13.77
CA LEU A 46 -11.57 -10.31 13.90
C LEU A 46 -11.78 -10.74 15.35
N VAL A 47 -12.42 -11.89 15.53
CA VAL A 47 -12.54 -12.55 16.84
C VAL A 47 -11.92 -13.93 16.76
N SER A 48 -11.11 -14.26 17.76
CA SER A 48 -10.28 -15.46 17.83
C SER A 48 -10.64 -16.31 19.03
N PHE A 49 -11.04 -17.56 18.77
CA PHE A 49 -11.40 -18.53 19.80
C PHE A 49 -10.25 -19.55 19.97
N PRO A 50 -9.68 -19.69 21.19
CA PRO A 50 -8.69 -20.72 21.48
C PRO A 50 -9.25 -22.13 21.29
N ALA A 51 -8.44 -23.06 20.78
CA ALA A 51 -8.82 -24.46 20.62
C ALA A 51 -9.28 -25.11 21.95
N ALA A 52 -8.67 -24.69 23.06
CA ALA A 52 -8.95 -25.21 24.40
C ALA A 52 -10.39 -24.96 24.90
N ILE A 53 -11.05 -23.89 24.41
CA ILE A 53 -12.41 -23.54 24.84
C ILE A 53 -13.49 -24.07 23.90
N LEU A 54 -13.12 -24.66 22.76
CA LEU A 54 -14.08 -25.04 21.72
C LEU A 54 -15.13 -26.02 22.23
N ASN A 55 -14.74 -27.02 23.03
CA ASN A 55 -15.69 -28.01 23.54
C ASN A 55 -16.80 -27.36 24.39
N LEU A 56 -16.50 -26.25 25.09
CA LEU A 56 -17.49 -25.48 25.87
C LEU A 56 -18.48 -24.73 24.97
N LEU A 57 -18.04 -24.25 23.80
CA LEU A 57 -18.88 -23.50 22.86
C LEU A 57 -19.63 -24.42 21.89
N VAL A 58 -19.06 -25.59 21.58
CA VAL A 58 -19.65 -26.60 20.69
C VAL A 58 -20.77 -27.36 21.39
N ASN A 59 -20.67 -27.55 22.70
CA ASN A 59 -21.70 -28.15 23.55
C ASN A 59 -22.01 -27.19 24.73
N PRO A 60 -22.70 -26.07 24.47
CA PRO A 60 -22.93 -25.04 25.48
C PRO A 60 -23.78 -25.57 26.63
N SER A 61 -23.31 -25.35 27.86
CA SER A 61 -24.12 -25.60 29.06
C SER A 61 -25.28 -24.60 29.14
N PRO A 62 -26.41 -24.92 29.78
CA PRO A 62 -27.55 -24.01 29.91
C PRO A 62 -27.25 -22.73 30.72
N ILE A 63 -26.10 -22.67 31.39
CA ILE A 63 -25.65 -21.52 32.18
C ILE A 63 -24.76 -20.58 31.34
N LEU A 64 -24.32 -21.01 30.16
CA LEU A 64 -23.47 -20.20 29.30
C LEU A 64 -24.29 -19.06 28.68
N ASN A 65 -23.95 -17.82 29.04
CA ASN A 65 -24.60 -16.65 28.47
C ASN A 65 -24.33 -16.53 26.97
N ILE A 66 -25.25 -15.87 26.27
CA ILE A 66 -25.05 -15.45 24.88
C ILE A 66 -23.82 -14.54 24.82
N LEU A 67 -22.95 -14.77 23.84
CA LEU A 67 -21.81 -13.91 23.62
C LEU A 67 -22.28 -12.60 22.99
N GLU A 68 -22.13 -11.50 23.72
CA GLU A 68 -22.55 -10.17 23.29
C GLU A 68 -21.41 -9.17 23.49
N PHE A 69 -21.29 -8.24 22.55
CA PHE A 69 -20.28 -7.19 22.63
C PHE A 69 -20.84 -5.84 22.21
N ARG A 70 -20.20 -4.78 22.70
CA ARG A 70 -20.54 -3.40 22.38
C ARG A 70 -19.36 -2.71 21.71
N LEU A 71 -19.69 -1.82 20.76
CA LEU A 71 -18.73 -0.93 20.15
C LEU A 71 -18.95 0.50 20.62
N GLN A 72 -17.87 1.15 21.04
CA GLN A 72 -17.83 2.54 21.49
C GLN A 72 -16.94 3.39 20.56
N ASN A 73 -17.01 4.71 20.72
CA ASN A 73 -16.20 5.68 19.96
C ASN A 73 -16.39 5.59 18.44
N LEU A 74 -17.64 5.46 17.98
CA LEU A 74 -18.00 5.30 16.57
C LEU A 74 -18.03 6.61 15.77
N ASN A 75 -17.62 7.74 16.35
CA ASN A 75 -17.73 9.07 15.73
C ASN A 75 -17.02 9.19 14.37
N LYS A 76 -15.99 8.38 14.13
CA LYS A 76 -15.24 8.31 12.88
C LYS A 76 -15.56 7.05 12.07
N VAL A 77 -16.45 6.18 12.53
CA VAL A 77 -16.76 4.90 11.88
C VAL A 77 -18.02 5.05 11.05
N GLU A 78 -17.98 4.61 9.80
CA GLU A 78 -19.11 4.62 8.88
C GLU A 78 -19.21 3.29 8.11
N ASN A 79 -20.34 3.05 7.44
CA ASN A 79 -20.54 1.90 6.56
C ASN A 79 -20.19 0.53 7.21
N ILE A 80 -20.64 0.31 8.46
CA ILE A 80 -20.42 -0.96 9.17
C ILE A 80 -21.20 -2.10 8.48
N ILE A 81 -20.49 -3.15 8.10
CA ILE A 81 -21.00 -4.40 7.53
C ILE A 81 -20.70 -5.52 8.52
N ALA A 82 -21.76 -6.07 9.13
CA ALA A 82 -21.68 -7.19 10.05
C ALA A 82 -21.75 -8.55 9.33
N ASN A 83 -21.14 -9.59 9.91
CA ASN A 83 -21.27 -10.95 9.44
C ASN A 83 -22.65 -11.53 9.84
N PRO A 84 -23.61 -11.65 8.90
CA PRO A 84 -24.99 -11.99 9.24
C PRO A 84 -25.17 -13.45 9.66
N GLN A 85 -24.17 -14.31 9.40
CA GLN A 85 -24.21 -15.72 9.81
C GLN A 85 -23.82 -15.87 11.29
N LEU A 86 -22.99 -14.96 11.80
CA LEU A 86 -22.40 -15.08 13.13
C LEU A 86 -23.01 -14.13 14.14
N ILE A 87 -23.44 -12.93 13.73
CA ILE A 87 -23.90 -11.88 14.65
C ILE A 87 -25.15 -11.18 14.14
N ALA A 88 -25.94 -10.66 15.08
CA ALA A 88 -27.08 -9.79 14.82
C ALA A 88 -27.00 -8.55 15.72
N LEU A 89 -27.47 -7.40 15.23
CA LEU A 89 -27.61 -6.20 16.04
C LEU A 89 -28.76 -6.41 17.03
N ASN A 90 -28.51 -6.22 18.32
CA ASN A 90 -29.53 -6.35 19.35
C ASN A 90 -30.37 -5.06 19.40
N GLN A 91 -31.63 -5.15 19.00
CA GLN A 91 -32.57 -4.02 18.95
C GLN A 91 -33.43 -3.90 20.23
N SER A 92 -33.19 -4.73 21.25
CA SER A 92 -34.19 -5.01 22.30
C SER A 92 -34.09 -4.23 23.62
N GLY A 93 -33.35 -3.13 23.69
CA GLY A 93 -33.37 -2.28 24.89
C GLY A 93 -32.75 -0.92 24.61
N GLU A 94 -33.43 0.13 25.09
CA GLU A 94 -33.08 1.55 25.16
C GLU A 94 -31.73 1.92 24.54
N GLU A 95 -31.72 2.89 23.61
CA GLU A 95 -30.49 3.49 23.07
C GLU A 95 -29.56 3.92 24.21
N SER A 96 -28.73 2.99 24.66
CA SER A 96 -27.75 3.27 25.69
C SER A 96 -26.80 4.26 25.05
N SER A 97 -26.44 5.31 25.79
CA SER A 97 -25.46 6.34 25.36
C SER A 97 -24.09 5.77 24.98
N ASP A 98 -23.92 4.46 25.06
CA ASP A 98 -22.68 3.70 25.06
C ASP A 98 -22.45 2.91 23.75
N GLY A 99 -23.35 3.01 22.77
CA GLY A 99 -23.19 2.48 21.42
C GLY A 99 -23.91 1.16 21.11
N PRO A 100 -23.82 0.66 19.86
CA PRO A 100 -24.54 -0.52 19.40
C PRO A 100 -24.01 -1.81 20.04
N THR A 101 -24.93 -2.68 20.44
CA THR A 101 -24.65 -4.01 21.01
C THR A 101 -24.99 -5.11 20.00
N TYR A 102 -24.06 -6.05 19.80
CA TYR A 102 -24.20 -7.18 18.88
C TYR A 102 -24.21 -8.49 19.65
N SER A 103 -25.09 -9.40 19.25
CA SER A 103 -25.23 -10.73 19.85
C SER A 103 -24.81 -11.80 18.85
N PHE A 104 -24.02 -12.77 19.30
CA PHE A 104 -23.63 -13.91 18.48
C PHE A 104 -24.77 -14.93 18.36
N ASN A 105 -24.95 -15.45 17.15
CA ASN A 105 -25.73 -16.65 16.92
C ASN A 105 -24.92 -17.87 17.41
N MET A 106 -25.13 -18.24 18.67
CA MET A 106 -24.38 -19.31 19.32
C MET A 106 -24.55 -20.66 18.61
N SER A 107 -25.71 -20.93 18.01
CA SER A 107 -25.98 -22.16 17.25
C SER A 107 -25.19 -22.19 15.93
N ALA A 108 -25.11 -21.07 15.20
CA ALA A 108 -24.30 -20.98 13.99
C ALA A 108 -22.81 -21.09 14.33
N LEU A 109 -22.37 -20.40 15.38
CA LEU A 109 -21.00 -20.45 15.88
C LEU A 109 -20.61 -21.88 16.27
N SER A 110 -21.43 -22.58 17.06
CA SER A 110 -21.15 -23.96 17.49
C SER A 110 -21.02 -24.92 16.30
N ASN A 111 -21.86 -24.76 15.28
CA ASN A 111 -21.82 -25.60 14.07
C ASN A 111 -20.54 -25.35 13.26
N ILE A 112 -20.15 -24.08 13.08
CA ILE A 112 -18.92 -23.72 12.36
C ILE A 112 -17.69 -24.22 13.12
N LEU A 113 -17.64 -24.03 14.44
CA LEU A 113 -16.54 -24.50 15.28
C LEU A 113 -16.41 -26.03 15.25
N ARG A 114 -17.52 -26.77 15.30
CA ARG A 114 -17.54 -28.24 15.19
C ARG A 114 -16.91 -28.70 13.87
N ASN A 115 -17.34 -28.11 12.75
CA ASN A 115 -16.80 -28.43 11.42
C ASN A 115 -15.29 -28.11 11.32
N LEU A 116 -14.84 -27.02 11.93
CA LEU A 116 -13.43 -26.63 11.93
C LEU A 116 -12.57 -27.49 12.85
N GLN A 117 -13.10 -27.93 13.99
CA GLN A 117 -12.44 -28.87 14.89
C GLN A 117 -12.24 -30.23 14.22
N GLU A 118 -13.18 -30.68 13.38
CA GLU A 118 -13.04 -31.92 12.63
C GLU A 118 -11.96 -31.82 11.54
N LYS A 119 -11.91 -30.70 10.82
CA LYS A 119 -10.99 -30.50 9.69
C LYS A 119 -9.57 -30.08 10.12
N ASN A 120 -9.42 -29.30 11.18
CA ASN A 120 -8.19 -28.59 11.52
C ASN A 120 -7.82 -28.74 13.01
N ARG A 121 -7.65 -30.00 13.46
CA ARG A 121 -7.41 -30.34 14.89
C ARG A 121 -6.15 -29.74 15.51
N SER A 122 -5.16 -29.33 14.72
CA SER A 122 -3.87 -28.83 15.21
C SER A 122 -3.79 -27.32 15.37
N LEU A 123 -4.80 -26.55 14.94
CA LEU A 123 -4.76 -25.10 15.03
C LEU A 123 -4.97 -24.63 16.49
N PRO A 124 -4.13 -23.74 17.03
CA PRO A 124 -4.27 -23.25 18.40
C PRO A 124 -5.42 -22.24 18.56
N PHE A 125 -5.81 -21.57 17.48
CA PHE A 125 -6.87 -20.55 17.46
C PHE A 125 -7.68 -20.62 16.16
N PHE A 126 -8.95 -20.25 16.25
CA PHE A 126 -9.87 -20.13 15.11
C PHE A 126 -10.33 -18.68 14.99
N ASN A 127 -10.05 -18.05 13.85
CA ASN A 127 -10.29 -16.62 13.60
C ASN A 127 -11.51 -16.41 12.72
N PHE A 128 -12.37 -15.47 13.09
CA PHE A 128 -13.59 -15.12 12.35
C PHE A 128 -13.63 -13.62 12.05
N GLY A 129 -13.88 -13.26 10.80
CA GLY A 129 -14.22 -11.88 10.43
C GLY A 129 -15.64 -11.55 10.89
N ILE A 130 -15.75 -10.56 11.75
CA ILE A 130 -17.03 -10.19 12.40
C ILE A 130 -17.60 -8.92 11.78
N LEU A 131 -16.79 -7.87 11.65
CA LEU A 131 -17.21 -6.59 11.07
C LEU A 131 -16.21 -6.14 10.01
N LYS A 132 -16.74 -5.45 9.01
CA LYS A 132 -15.98 -4.54 8.15
C LYS A 132 -16.57 -3.14 8.28
N TYR A 133 -15.75 -2.11 8.20
CA TYR A 133 -16.21 -0.73 8.32
C TYR A 133 -15.31 0.21 7.54
N GLU A 134 -15.78 1.44 7.33
CA GLU A 134 -14.97 2.53 6.79
C GLU A 134 -14.69 3.55 7.90
N VAL A 135 -13.58 4.27 7.77
CA VAL A 135 -13.23 5.33 8.71
C VAL A 135 -13.29 6.66 8.00
N LYS A 136 -14.15 7.55 8.51
CA LYS A 136 -14.28 8.93 8.08
C LYS A 136 -12.93 9.64 8.26
N HIS A 137 -12.42 10.17 7.16
CA HIS A 137 -11.17 10.91 7.14
C HIS A 137 -11.41 12.34 6.66
N THR A 138 -10.90 13.32 7.42
CA THR A 138 -10.97 14.74 7.05
C THR A 138 -9.64 15.22 6.48
N GLY A 139 -9.63 15.66 5.22
CA GLY A 139 -8.54 16.42 4.63
C GLY A 139 -7.29 15.61 4.27
N VAL A 140 -6.71 15.95 3.12
CA VAL A 140 -5.52 15.32 2.52
C VAL A 140 -4.22 15.57 3.28
N LEU A 141 -4.21 16.58 4.15
CA LEU A 141 -3.07 16.91 5.01
C LEU A 141 -2.92 15.97 6.21
N ASN A 142 -3.97 15.23 6.58
CA ASN A 142 -3.98 14.35 7.75
C ASN A 142 -3.65 12.89 7.40
N ILE A 143 -2.75 12.66 6.44
CA ILE A 143 -2.21 11.32 6.15
C ILE A 143 -0.86 11.09 6.84
N PRO A 144 -0.50 9.86 7.24
CA PRO A 144 0.72 9.59 7.99
C PRO A 144 2.02 9.95 7.26
N ILE A 145 2.10 9.71 5.95
CA ILE A 145 3.32 9.89 5.17
C ILE A 145 2.99 10.55 3.84
N GLN A 146 3.35 11.82 3.68
CA GLN A 146 3.24 12.49 2.39
C GLN A 146 4.46 12.12 1.53
N VAL A 147 4.24 11.87 0.24
CA VAL A 147 5.32 11.48 -0.69
C VAL A 147 5.13 12.19 -2.02
N SER A 148 6.21 12.81 -2.50
CA SER A 148 6.34 13.27 -3.88
C SER A 148 7.55 12.61 -4.54
N SER A 149 7.52 12.48 -5.86
CA SER A 149 8.63 11.89 -6.60
C SER A 149 8.94 12.68 -7.86
N GLN A 150 10.23 12.80 -8.14
CA GLN A 150 10.79 13.44 -9.32
C GLN A 150 11.63 12.42 -10.07
N TRP A 151 11.41 12.35 -11.37
CA TRP A 151 12.02 11.36 -12.24
C TRP A 151 12.75 12.08 -13.37
N THR A 152 14.00 11.68 -13.61
CA THR A 152 14.78 12.16 -14.75
C THR A 152 15.33 10.96 -15.48
N ARG A 153 15.04 10.88 -16.77
CA ARG A 153 15.43 9.75 -17.59
C ARG A 153 16.35 10.21 -18.71
N THR A 154 17.51 9.58 -18.79
CA THR A 154 18.47 9.73 -19.90
C THR A 154 18.52 8.43 -20.70
N PHE A 155 19.34 8.40 -21.75
CA PHE A 155 19.55 7.17 -22.52
C PHE A 155 20.05 6.02 -21.64
N ASP A 156 21.05 6.26 -20.79
CA ASP A 156 21.75 5.22 -20.05
C ASP A 156 21.32 5.09 -18.58
N THR A 157 20.64 6.09 -18.03
CA THR A 157 20.30 6.13 -16.61
C THR A 157 18.91 6.66 -16.32
N ILE A 158 18.34 6.16 -15.23
CA ILE A 158 17.06 6.58 -14.66
C ILE A 158 17.37 7.10 -13.26
N SER A 159 17.18 8.39 -13.04
CA SER A 159 17.34 9.01 -11.74
C SER A 159 15.97 9.22 -11.11
N VAL A 160 15.81 8.75 -9.87
CA VAL A 160 14.61 8.91 -9.06
C VAL A 160 14.97 9.64 -7.78
N ASN A 161 14.16 10.64 -7.44
CA ASN A 161 14.25 11.38 -6.19
C ASN A 161 12.87 11.36 -5.53
N ILE A 162 12.79 10.82 -4.32
CA ILE A 162 11.56 10.68 -3.54
C ILE A 162 11.70 11.55 -2.31
N ASN A 163 10.84 12.55 -2.18
CA ASN A 163 10.74 13.34 -0.97
C ASN A 163 9.58 12.83 -0.14
N TYR A 164 9.80 12.61 1.14
CA TYR A 164 8.75 12.20 2.06
C TYR A 164 8.69 13.13 3.27
N ARG A 165 7.49 13.27 3.83
CA ARG A 165 7.25 14.00 5.08
C ARG A 165 6.34 13.18 5.98
N PHE A 166 6.82 12.89 7.18
CA PHE A 166 6.00 12.26 8.20
C PHE A 166 5.09 13.28 8.88
N ASN A 167 3.83 12.93 9.07
CA ASN A 167 2.89 13.70 9.87
C ASN A 167 2.50 12.89 11.10
N SER A 168 3.16 13.18 12.22
CA SER A 168 2.86 12.57 13.52
C SER A 168 1.43 12.88 14.00
N SER A 169 0.87 14.03 13.63
CA SER A 169 -0.50 14.43 14.01
C SER A 169 -1.60 13.67 13.26
N ALA A 170 -1.27 13.02 12.13
CA ALA A 170 -2.20 12.15 11.40
C ALA A 170 -2.43 10.80 12.09
N LEU A 171 -1.60 10.49 13.08
CA LEU A 171 -1.56 9.24 13.81
C LEU A 171 -1.93 9.50 15.28
N PRO A 172 -2.71 8.61 15.94
CA PRO A 172 -2.95 8.70 17.38
C PRO A 172 -1.66 8.81 18.21
N GLU A 173 -1.70 9.55 19.33
CA GLU A 173 -0.54 9.96 20.17
C GLU A 173 0.34 8.80 20.69
N SER A 174 -0.12 7.55 20.63
CA SER A 174 0.56 6.38 21.22
C SER A 174 1.30 5.49 20.20
N ILE A 175 1.43 5.90 18.94
CA ILE A 175 1.92 4.99 17.89
C ILE A 175 3.40 4.65 18.01
N ARG A 176 3.67 3.36 17.77
CA ARG A 176 4.98 2.83 17.38
C ARG A 176 4.82 2.13 16.04
N LEU A 177 5.63 2.52 15.06
CA LEU A 177 5.77 1.75 13.83
C LEU A 177 6.40 0.41 14.19
N VAL A 178 5.94 -0.68 13.58
CA VAL A 178 6.51 -2.00 13.81
C VAL A 178 7.93 -2.02 13.26
N ASN A 179 8.88 -2.39 14.13
CA ASN A 179 10.32 -2.35 13.87
C ASN A 179 10.84 -0.95 13.48
N ASP A 180 10.05 0.11 13.70
CA ASP A 180 10.37 1.49 13.33
C ASP A 180 10.74 1.69 11.84
N ILE A 181 10.30 0.79 10.95
CA ILE A 181 10.68 0.80 9.52
C ILE A 181 9.49 1.19 8.63
N VAL A 182 9.76 2.09 7.69
CA VAL A 182 8.90 2.34 6.52
C VAL A 182 9.64 1.87 5.27
N THR A 183 8.95 1.12 4.41
CA THR A 183 9.50 0.65 3.14
C THR A 183 8.98 1.52 2.01
N PHE A 184 9.88 2.03 1.18
CA PHE A 184 9.55 2.71 -0.08
C PHE A 184 10.02 1.84 -1.21
N TYR A 185 9.22 1.67 -2.26
CA TYR A 185 9.69 0.97 -3.44
C TYR A 185 9.04 1.48 -4.72
N THR A 186 9.69 1.21 -5.84
CA THR A 186 9.17 1.52 -7.18
C THR A 186 9.57 0.41 -8.14
N VAL A 187 8.71 0.15 -9.12
CA VAL A 187 8.98 -0.83 -10.20
C VAL A 187 9.50 -0.08 -11.42
N ILE A 188 10.69 -0.44 -11.88
CA ILE A 188 11.40 0.18 -12.99
C ILE A 188 11.72 -0.92 -14.00
N THR A 189 10.80 -1.18 -14.93
CA THR A 189 10.82 -2.35 -15.83
C THR A 189 12.07 -2.46 -16.70
N ASP A 190 12.69 -1.34 -17.03
CA ASP A 190 13.88 -1.26 -17.87
C ASP A 190 15.17 -0.96 -17.06
N GLY A 191 15.06 -0.93 -15.73
CA GLY A 191 16.22 -0.85 -14.86
C GLY A 191 17.00 -2.17 -14.84
N GLN A 192 18.33 -2.08 -14.73
CA GLN A 192 19.21 -3.24 -14.62
C GLN A 192 19.81 -3.40 -13.23
N GLN A 193 20.44 -2.34 -12.72
CA GLN A 193 21.10 -2.33 -11.42
C GLN A 193 21.26 -0.90 -10.89
N ILE A 194 21.46 -0.77 -9.58
CA ILE A 194 21.77 0.52 -8.95
C ILE A 194 23.18 0.95 -9.36
N ASN A 195 23.28 2.16 -9.91
CA ASN A 195 24.56 2.85 -10.09
C ASN A 195 24.93 3.61 -8.81
N GLN A 196 24.01 4.41 -8.27
CA GLN A 196 24.19 5.19 -7.05
C GLN A 196 22.88 5.25 -6.27
N SER A 197 22.94 5.30 -4.94
CA SER A 197 21.76 5.54 -4.12
C SER A 197 22.10 6.11 -2.74
N VAL A 198 21.27 7.05 -2.28
CA VAL A 198 21.35 7.67 -0.96
C VAL A 198 19.94 7.82 -0.39
N PRO A 199 19.60 7.21 0.77
CA PRO A 199 20.37 6.19 1.48
C PRO A 199 20.47 4.89 0.65
N MET A 200 21.23 3.90 1.13
CA MET A 200 21.44 2.64 0.40
C MET A 200 20.11 1.93 0.08
N ALA A 201 19.87 1.67 -1.20
CA ALA A 201 18.73 0.91 -1.69
C ALA A 201 19.09 -0.56 -1.99
N GLU A 202 18.07 -1.40 -2.01
CA GLU A 202 18.11 -2.77 -2.52
C GLU A 202 17.50 -2.81 -3.93
N TRP A 203 18.14 -3.51 -4.87
CA TRP A 203 17.59 -3.78 -6.19
C TRP A 203 17.26 -5.27 -6.34
N SER A 204 16.02 -5.56 -6.74
CA SER A 204 15.57 -6.89 -7.11
C SER A 204 15.45 -6.99 -8.62
N SER A 205 16.37 -7.73 -9.25
CA SER A 205 16.36 -7.98 -10.70
C SER A 205 15.13 -8.77 -11.14
N ASN A 206 14.64 -9.70 -10.31
CA ASN A 206 13.50 -10.56 -10.63
C ASN A 206 12.17 -9.79 -10.63
N GLU A 207 12.05 -8.79 -9.77
CA GLU A 207 10.84 -7.97 -9.64
C GLU A 207 10.97 -6.60 -10.33
N HIS A 208 12.13 -6.30 -10.92
CA HIS A 208 12.48 -4.97 -11.44
C HIS A 208 12.21 -3.86 -10.42
N LYS A 209 12.55 -4.14 -9.16
CA LYS A 209 12.10 -3.34 -8.01
C LYS A 209 13.28 -2.70 -7.30
N LEU A 210 13.20 -1.37 -7.16
CA LEU A 210 14.08 -0.57 -6.32
C LEU A 210 13.41 -0.33 -4.96
N LEU A 211 14.11 -0.59 -3.87
CA LEU A 211 13.52 -0.61 -2.53
C LEU A 211 14.43 0.04 -1.48
N TRP A 212 13.84 0.87 -0.61
CA TRP A 212 14.47 1.42 0.59
C TRP A 212 13.71 0.97 1.83
N LYS A 213 14.44 0.59 2.88
CA LYS A 213 13.92 0.40 4.23
C LYS A 213 14.46 1.53 5.11
N VAL A 214 13.61 2.46 5.48
CA VAL A 214 13.98 3.65 6.23
C VAL A 214 13.57 3.47 7.69
N PRO A 215 14.54 3.32 8.61
CA PRO A 215 14.24 3.24 10.03
C PRO A 215 14.03 4.64 10.63
N TYR A 216 13.26 4.73 11.73
CA TYR A 216 13.12 5.91 12.60
C TYR A 216 12.63 7.20 11.90
N ILE A 217 11.52 7.14 11.16
CA ILE A 217 10.94 8.30 10.45
C ILE A 217 10.28 9.37 11.38
N PHE A 218 10.29 9.18 12.69
CA PHE A 218 9.54 10.01 13.63
C PHE A 218 9.97 11.49 13.60
N ASP A 219 9.05 12.35 13.17
CA ASP A 219 9.14 13.82 13.08
C ASP A 219 10.14 14.40 12.07
N GLY A 220 10.31 13.76 10.91
CA GLY A 220 11.17 14.25 9.84
C GLY A 220 10.53 14.33 8.44
N SER A 221 11.10 15.20 7.63
CA SER A 221 11.12 15.04 6.18
C SER A 221 12.45 14.43 5.76
N GLY A 222 12.45 13.67 4.67
CA GLY A 222 13.68 13.12 4.11
C GLY A 222 13.60 12.92 2.61
N THR A 223 14.74 12.57 2.03
CA THR A 223 14.90 12.36 0.60
C THR A 223 15.56 11.02 0.34
N LEU A 224 15.02 10.27 -0.62
CA LEU A 224 15.58 9.02 -1.14
C LEU A 224 15.93 9.25 -2.60
N ALA A 225 17.20 9.10 -2.95
CA ALA A 225 17.68 9.26 -4.30
C ALA A 225 18.35 7.98 -4.80
N ALA A 226 18.13 7.65 -6.06
CA ALA A 226 18.90 6.62 -6.75
C ALA A 226 19.03 6.92 -8.23
N THR A 227 20.13 6.45 -8.80
CA THR A 227 20.36 6.36 -10.23
C THR A 227 20.48 4.89 -10.60
N ILE A 228 19.60 4.42 -11.47
CA ILE A 228 19.55 3.05 -11.98
C ILE A 228 20.08 3.06 -13.42
N MET A 229 20.91 2.07 -13.76
CA MET A 229 21.31 1.90 -15.16
C MET A 229 20.11 1.42 -15.97
N ASN A 230 19.80 2.15 -17.04
CA ASN A 230 18.79 1.77 -18.00
C ASN A 230 19.33 0.66 -18.89
N ARG A 231 18.48 -0.30 -19.23
CA ARG A 231 18.67 -1.16 -20.38
C ARG A 231 18.49 -0.31 -21.64
N SER A 232 19.47 0.55 -21.97
CA SER A 232 19.48 1.15 -23.30
C SER A 232 19.56 0.00 -24.30
N SER A 233 18.53 -0.05 -25.14
CA SER A 233 18.44 -0.87 -26.34
C SER A 233 19.77 -0.82 -27.07
N ASN A 234 20.39 -1.99 -27.27
CA ASN A 234 21.48 -2.23 -28.23
C ASN A 234 22.22 -0.96 -28.67
N GLU A 235 23.26 -0.56 -27.94
CA GLU A 235 24.27 0.33 -28.53
C GLU A 235 24.80 -0.35 -29.80
N HIS A 236 24.31 0.05 -30.97
CA HIS A 236 24.96 -0.25 -32.23
C HIS A 236 26.13 0.72 -32.39
N LYS A 237 27.23 0.47 -31.66
CA LYS A 237 28.48 1.20 -31.87
C LYS A 237 29.13 0.74 -33.17
N LEU A 238 29.07 1.57 -34.21
CA LEU A 238 29.88 1.39 -35.42
C LEU A 238 31.27 1.96 -35.17
N LEU A 239 32.26 1.08 -35.02
CA LEU A 239 33.67 1.46 -34.91
C LEU A 239 34.38 1.22 -36.25
N TRP A 240 34.88 2.29 -36.87
CA TRP A 240 35.70 2.20 -38.07
C TRP A 240 37.17 2.27 -37.69
N LYS A 241 37.98 1.30 -38.13
CA LYS A 241 39.45 1.36 -38.06
C LYS A 241 40.01 1.37 -39.48
N VAL A 242 40.67 2.46 -39.88
CA VAL A 242 41.34 2.58 -41.18
C VAL A 242 42.85 2.61 -40.92
N PRO A 243 43.55 1.47 -41.05
CA PRO A 243 44.95 1.37 -40.62
C PRO A 243 45.93 2.10 -41.54
N TYR A 244 45.59 2.31 -42.82
CA TYR A 244 46.42 3.03 -43.80
C TYR A 244 45.52 3.72 -44.84
N ILE A 245 45.84 4.95 -45.23
CA ILE A 245 45.24 5.66 -46.37
C ILE A 245 46.39 6.05 -47.29
N PHE A 246 46.43 5.50 -48.51
CA PHE A 246 47.36 5.94 -49.54
C PHE A 246 46.57 6.55 -50.70
N ASP A 247 46.89 7.81 -50.99
CA ASP A 247 46.70 8.58 -52.22
C ASP A 247 45.34 8.42 -52.95
N GLY A 248 44.26 8.23 -52.19
CA GLY A 248 42.91 8.11 -52.72
C GLY A 248 41.85 8.61 -51.74
N SER A 249 40.75 9.14 -52.28
CA SER A 249 39.55 9.48 -51.53
C SER A 249 38.60 8.29 -51.43
N GLY A 250 38.05 8.00 -50.25
CA GLY A 250 37.04 6.96 -50.06
C GLY A 250 36.00 7.36 -49.03
N THR A 251 34.77 6.86 -49.19
CA THR A 251 33.66 7.10 -48.26
C THR A 251 33.34 5.81 -47.50
N LEU A 252 33.33 5.87 -46.18
CA LEU A 252 32.80 4.80 -45.33
C LEU A 252 31.34 5.11 -45.02
N ALA A 253 30.43 4.22 -45.44
CA ALA A 253 29.01 4.31 -45.16
C ALA A 253 28.53 3.00 -44.54
N ALA A 254 27.69 3.11 -43.51
CA ALA A 254 26.94 1.99 -42.97
C ALA A 254 25.48 2.40 -42.80
N THR A 255 24.59 1.46 -43.12
CA THR A 255 23.15 1.61 -42.91
C THR A 255 22.77 0.65 -41.79
N ILE A 256 22.39 1.20 -40.63
CA ILE A 256 21.87 0.39 -39.52
C ILE A 256 20.37 0.21 -39.75
N MET A 257 19.92 -1.02 -39.94
CA MET A 257 18.49 -1.34 -39.89
C MET A 257 18.11 -1.65 -38.44
N THR A 258 17.40 -0.73 -37.79
CA THR A 258 16.74 -1.02 -36.51
C THR A 258 15.38 -1.63 -36.81
N SER A 259 15.17 -2.91 -36.47
CA SER A 259 13.84 -3.50 -36.55
C SER A 259 12.97 -2.90 -35.44
N GLN A 260 12.16 -1.90 -35.77
CA GLN A 260 10.95 -1.67 -35.00
C GLN A 260 9.99 -2.80 -35.38
N SER A 261 9.50 -3.54 -34.40
CA SER A 261 8.49 -4.57 -34.62
C SER A 261 7.22 -3.89 -35.14
N THR A 262 7.07 -3.81 -36.46
CA THR A 262 5.81 -3.47 -37.12
C THR A 262 4.97 -4.74 -37.12
N THR A 263 4.03 -4.82 -36.18
CA THR A 263 2.84 -5.67 -36.39
C THR A 263 2.04 -5.01 -37.51
N ASP A 264 2.04 -5.64 -38.67
CA ASP A 264 1.22 -5.25 -39.82
C ASP A 264 -0.27 -5.25 -39.45
N GLY A 265 -0.94 -4.13 -39.73
CA GLY A 265 -2.38 -3.98 -39.54
C GLY A 265 -2.77 -2.51 -39.42
N SER A 266 -3.18 -1.94 -40.55
CA SER A 266 -3.83 -0.65 -40.73
C SER A 266 -4.75 -0.20 -39.58
N ASP A 267 -4.41 0.90 -38.91
CA ASP A 267 -5.23 2.12 -38.84
C ASP A 267 -4.53 3.21 -38.01
N SER A 268 -4.86 4.45 -38.36
CA SER A 268 -4.37 5.75 -37.88
C SER A 268 -4.18 5.90 -36.36
N ASP A 269 -3.20 6.75 -36.01
CA ASP A 269 -2.88 7.30 -34.68
C ASP A 269 -2.14 6.39 -33.69
N GLN A 270 -1.00 5.81 -34.12
CA GLN A 270 0.06 5.50 -33.16
C GLN A 270 0.88 6.76 -32.87
N GLN A 271 0.37 7.59 -31.95
CA GLN A 271 1.25 8.41 -31.12
C GLN A 271 2.35 7.48 -30.60
N GLN A 272 3.61 7.75 -31.00
CA GLN A 272 4.77 7.27 -30.27
C GLN A 272 4.45 7.44 -28.80
N LYS A 273 4.34 6.34 -28.05
CA LYS A 273 4.20 6.44 -26.59
C LYS A 273 5.48 7.18 -26.16
N PRO A 274 5.39 8.43 -25.68
CA PRO A 274 6.57 9.08 -25.14
C PRO A 274 7.12 8.15 -24.06
N LEU A 275 8.44 8.14 -23.82
CA LEU A 275 8.99 7.42 -22.67
C LEU A 275 8.15 7.85 -21.46
N SER A 276 7.24 6.98 -21.00
CA SER A 276 6.41 7.24 -19.83
C SER A 276 7.37 7.03 -18.66
N ALA A 277 8.11 8.11 -18.38
CA ALA A 277 9.44 8.09 -17.78
C ALA A 277 9.41 8.03 -16.24
N SER A 278 8.22 7.88 -15.66
CA SER A 278 8.01 8.09 -14.24
C SER A 278 7.13 6.97 -13.69
N SER A 279 7.67 6.24 -12.71
CA SER A 279 7.00 5.10 -12.08
C SER A 279 6.30 5.50 -10.79
N ILE A 280 5.30 4.69 -10.40
CA ILE A 280 4.58 4.86 -9.13
C ILE A 280 5.52 4.50 -7.97
N VAL A 281 5.61 5.40 -7.00
CA VAL A 281 6.26 5.12 -5.71
C VAL A 281 5.24 4.52 -4.77
N HIS A 282 5.57 3.38 -4.18
CA HIS A 282 4.77 2.69 -3.19
C HIS A 282 5.38 2.87 -1.80
N VAL A 283 4.52 3.03 -0.80
CA VAL A 283 4.92 3.15 0.61
C VAL A 283 4.29 2.01 1.40
N GLN A 284 5.07 1.38 2.27
CA GLN A 284 4.60 0.34 3.18
C GLN A 284 5.01 0.65 4.61
N PHE A 285 4.04 0.61 5.51
CA PHE A 285 4.26 0.74 6.95
C PHE A 285 3.20 -0.05 7.73
N LEU A 286 3.56 -0.43 8.95
CA LEU A 286 2.70 -1.10 9.91
C LEU A 286 2.87 -0.38 11.25
N ALA A 287 1.77 -0.03 11.92
CA ALA A 287 1.76 0.50 13.27
C ALA A 287 0.93 -0.43 14.16
N GLU A 288 1.41 -0.64 15.39
CA GLU A 288 0.69 -1.44 16.40
C GLU A 288 0.14 -0.54 17.51
N ASN A 289 -0.85 -1.08 18.22
CA ASN A 289 -1.55 -0.46 19.34
C ASN A 289 -2.30 0.84 19.00
N ALA A 290 -2.76 0.98 17.75
CA ALA A 290 -3.49 2.17 17.32
C ALA A 290 -4.50 1.89 16.21
N LEU A 291 -5.46 2.80 16.08
CA LEU A 291 -6.53 2.85 15.06
C LEU A 291 -6.85 4.32 14.76
N PHE A 292 -7.10 4.66 13.50
CA PHE A 292 -7.61 5.98 13.09
C PHE A 292 -9.00 6.25 13.66
N SER A 293 -9.86 5.23 13.68
CA SER A 293 -11.24 5.37 14.17
C SER A 293 -11.32 5.62 15.67
N SER A 294 -10.32 5.16 16.44
CA SER A 294 -10.36 5.07 17.90
C SER A 294 -11.52 4.20 18.43
N ILE A 295 -12.09 3.32 17.59
CA ILE A 295 -13.13 2.37 18.01
C ILE A 295 -12.67 1.54 19.21
N ASN A 296 -13.59 1.34 20.13
CA ASN A 296 -13.37 0.54 21.31
C ASN A 296 -14.36 -0.63 21.38
N PHE A 297 -13.91 -1.70 22.03
CA PHE A 297 -14.63 -2.97 22.14
C PHE A 297 -14.72 -3.37 23.60
N GLU A 298 -15.90 -3.83 24.00
CA GLU A 298 -16.13 -4.44 25.30
C GLU A 298 -17.16 -5.59 25.18
N PHE A 299 -17.07 -6.57 26.09
CA PHE A 299 -18.12 -7.57 26.20
C PHE A 299 -19.31 -6.98 26.97
N ALA A 300 -20.51 -7.13 26.41
CA ALA A 300 -21.77 -6.68 27.00
C ALA A 300 -22.47 -7.78 27.82
N CYS A 301 -21.80 -8.91 28.05
CA CYS A 301 -22.32 -10.06 28.78
C CYS A 301 -21.31 -10.60 29.81
N ARG A 302 -21.79 -11.47 30.70
CA ARG A 302 -20.95 -12.16 31.71
C ARG A 302 -20.46 -13.50 31.18
N GLY A 303 -19.34 -14.00 31.74
CA GLY A 303 -18.80 -15.33 31.41
C GLY A 303 -17.77 -15.32 30.28
N TYR A 304 -17.46 -14.16 29.72
CA TYR A 304 -16.41 -13.97 28.72
C TYR A 304 -15.48 -12.83 29.13
N ARG A 305 -14.22 -12.91 28.70
CA ARG A 305 -13.25 -11.82 28.88
C ARG A 305 -12.35 -11.67 27.67
N VAL A 306 -11.91 -10.43 27.44
CA VAL A 306 -10.92 -10.14 26.41
C VAL A 306 -9.56 -10.63 26.91
N SER A 307 -9.02 -11.66 26.28
CA SER A 307 -7.68 -12.17 26.61
C SER A 307 -6.58 -11.37 25.93
N LEU A 308 -6.87 -10.83 24.74
CA LEU A 308 -6.00 -9.96 23.97
C LEU A 308 -6.85 -9.04 23.10
N LEU A 309 -6.55 -7.74 23.10
CA LEU A 309 -7.10 -6.77 22.16
C LEU A 309 -5.97 -6.22 21.29
N LYS A 310 -5.83 -6.74 20.07
CA LYS A 310 -4.84 -6.25 19.12
C LYS A 310 -5.43 -5.10 18.29
N LYS A 311 -4.69 -4.00 18.18
CA LYS A 311 -5.05 -2.85 17.33
C LYS A 311 -3.88 -2.59 16.38
N LYS A 312 -4.13 -2.50 15.08
CA LYS A 312 -3.07 -2.22 14.10
C LYS A 312 -3.56 -1.34 12.96
N ILE A 313 -2.66 -0.53 12.45
CA ILE A 313 -2.80 0.22 11.21
C ILE A 313 -1.79 -0.32 10.20
N CYS A 314 -2.22 -0.57 8.96
CA CYS A 314 -1.31 -0.89 7.87
C CYS A 314 -1.56 0.00 6.66
N SER A 315 -0.52 0.23 5.87
CA SER A 315 -0.64 0.77 4.53
C SER A 315 -1.24 -0.27 3.59
N GLY A 316 -2.27 0.11 2.84
CA GLY A 316 -2.81 -0.64 1.71
C GLY A 316 -2.16 -0.24 0.40
N LYS A 317 -2.99 0.18 -0.56
CA LYS A 317 -2.51 0.85 -1.78
C LYS A 317 -2.11 2.27 -1.42
N TYR A 318 -0.86 2.45 -0.99
CA TYR A 318 -0.28 3.73 -0.62
C TYR A 318 0.73 4.14 -1.69
N GLN A 319 0.33 5.04 -2.58
CA GLN A 319 0.99 5.29 -3.86
C GLN A 319 1.14 6.79 -4.09
N SER A 320 2.30 7.18 -4.62
CA SER A 320 2.58 8.51 -5.15
C SER A 320 2.87 8.40 -6.64
N GLU A 321 2.01 9.01 -7.43
CA GLU A 321 2.19 9.21 -8.85
C GLU A 321 3.03 10.49 -9.08
N PRO A 322 4.01 10.42 -9.98
CA PRO A 322 4.83 11.56 -10.34
C PRO A 322 3.99 12.64 -11.04
N ASP A 323 4.36 13.90 -10.85
CA ASP A 323 3.66 15.00 -11.50
C ASP A 323 3.84 14.89 -13.03
N GLN A 324 2.73 14.94 -13.77
CA GLN A 324 2.74 14.80 -15.24
C GLN A 324 3.10 16.11 -15.94
N SER A 325 3.65 17.10 -15.23
CA SER A 325 4.22 18.29 -15.87
C SER A 325 5.30 17.84 -16.86
N GLU A 326 5.01 17.96 -18.15
CA GLU A 326 5.85 17.50 -19.26
C GLU A 326 7.33 17.80 -19.00
N PRO A 327 8.26 16.86 -19.25
CA PRO A 327 9.65 17.25 -19.41
C PRO A 327 9.71 18.19 -20.61
N LEU A 328 10.04 19.45 -20.33
CA LEU A 328 10.24 20.53 -21.29
C LEU A 328 10.94 20.04 -22.56
N GLN A 329 10.37 20.44 -23.69
CA GLN A 329 10.84 20.24 -25.05
C GLN A 329 12.36 20.48 -25.22
N PHE A 330 13.05 19.49 -25.79
CA PHE A 330 14.32 19.67 -26.53
C PHE A 330 14.25 18.64 -27.68
N PHE A 331 14.14 18.97 -28.98
CA PHE A 331 14.77 20.00 -29.79
C PHE A 331 13.81 20.58 -30.85
N LYS A 332 13.72 21.90 -30.97
CA LYS A 332 13.66 22.56 -32.28
C LYS A 332 14.81 23.54 -32.36
N ARG A 333 15.79 23.25 -33.23
CA ARG A 333 16.82 24.21 -33.61
C ARG A 333 16.14 25.46 -34.20
N PRO A 334 16.69 26.66 -34.00
CA PRO A 334 16.21 27.82 -34.73
C PRO A 334 16.49 27.62 -36.22
N SER A 335 15.48 27.71 -37.08
CA SER A 335 15.66 27.82 -38.52
C SER A 335 16.17 29.24 -38.82
N LEU A 336 17.45 29.37 -39.15
CA LEU A 336 17.90 30.50 -39.96
C LEU A 336 17.35 30.29 -41.37
N ASP A 337 16.26 31.00 -41.70
CA ASP A 337 15.84 31.14 -43.09
C ASP A 337 16.81 32.10 -43.80
N GLN A 338 17.83 31.55 -44.45
CA GLN A 338 18.80 32.27 -45.26
C GLN A 338 18.38 32.42 -46.73
N ASN A 339 17.07 32.40 -47.04
CA ASN A 339 16.58 32.50 -48.43
C ASN A 339 15.36 33.41 -48.62
N ARG A 340 15.41 34.65 -48.08
CA ARG A 340 14.66 35.78 -48.65
C ARG A 340 15.45 37.08 -48.52
N MET A 341 16.23 37.41 -49.55
CA MET A 341 16.63 38.79 -49.85
C MET A 341 15.41 39.56 -50.40
N PRO A 342 15.32 40.88 -50.14
CA PRO A 342 14.18 41.70 -50.52
C PRO A 342 14.25 42.07 -52.00
N LEU A 343 13.12 41.96 -52.71
CA LEU A 343 12.93 42.71 -53.95
C LEU A 343 12.33 44.07 -53.60
N SER A 344 13.16 45.12 -53.67
CA SER A 344 12.71 46.50 -53.87
C SER A 344 11.89 46.56 -55.17
N THR A 345 10.83 47.34 -55.33
CA THR A 345 10.70 48.82 -55.35
C THR A 345 9.20 49.07 -55.59
N SER A 346 8.55 50.08 -55.01
CA SER A 346 8.57 51.43 -55.59
C SER A 346 8.17 52.50 -54.58
N LEU A 347 8.95 53.58 -54.51
CA LEU A 347 8.42 54.91 -54.26
C LEU A 347 7.48 55.29 -55.42
N VAL A 348 6.38 55.99 -55.13
CA VAL A 348 6.08 57.36 -55.60
C VAL A 348 4.75 57.83 -54.99
N ALA A 349 4.79 59.05 -54.46
CA ALA A 349 3.73 59.99 -54.05
C ALA A 349 2.86 59.61 -52.84
#